data_AF-A0A956DFH6-F1
#
_entry.id   AF-A0A956DFH6-F1
#
_cell.length_a   1.000
_cell.length_b   1.000
_cell.length_c   1.000
_cell.angle_alpha   90.00
_cell.angle_beta   90.00
_cell.angle_gamma   90.00
#
_symmetry.space_group_name_H-M   'P 1'
#
loop_
_entity.id
_entity.type
_entity.pdbx_description
1 polymer ?
#
loop_
_entity_poly.entity_id
_entity_poly.type
_entity_poly.pdbx_seq_one_letter_code
_entity_poly.pdbx_strand_id
1 'polypeptide(L)'
;MLDGPIEGGKTASVAAVVRALDLLRRSTSLGPAYVWEDIPGGHTDECLVRCEIFGDAPLDAGSRRRVLESADAVIFVADSHPLLVEDNRHFLEGTRAALGPSDPCAPVGLLVLANKQDRPRAVPPPVLALRLGIGTGTPVVGAVATEGETVLPAFRFAVNAAVSRLRHLLIRGVEIPVVDAGESDLTASGPALESVPGGAAWPKETARQILERACAGSFRAARRPRVWMFPDATELRSTTGLLLHSRPAWRLPSLQDARVELARQVRSWLPWRDVLPEERCAMVAADADGWRVWVIS
;
A
#
# COMPACT_ATOMS: atom_id res chain seq x y z
N MET A 1 0.00 -9.71 -4.50
CA MET A 1 -1.21 -10.39 -5.05
C MET A 1 -1.99 -11.09 -3.94
N LEU A 2 -3.32 -11.08 -3.98
CA LEU A 2 -4.18 -11.99 -3.22
C LEU A 2 -4.62 -13.13 -4.13
N ASP A 3 -4.36 -14.36 -3.71
CA ASP A 3 -4.62 -15.57 -4.49
C ASP A 3 -5.35 -16.63 -3.66
N GLY A 4 -5.83 -17.70 -4.29
CA GLY A 4 -6.54 -18.80 -3.62
C GLY A 4 -7.84 -19.20 -4.32
N PRO A 5 -8.56 -20.20 -3.79
CA PRO A 5 -9.78 -20.72 -4.40
C PRO A 5 -10.89 -19.67 -4.54
N ILE A 6 -11.80 -19.95 -5.48
CA ILE A 6 -13.04 -19.18 -5.63
C ILE A 6 -13.78 -19.18 -4.29
N GLU A 7 -14.38 -18.05 -3.92
CA GLU A 7 -15.03 -17.85 -2.62
C GLU A 7 -14.13 -17.93 -1.36
N GLY A 8 -12.82 -18.10 -1.48
CA GLY A 8 -11.90 -18.07 -0.34
C GLY A 8 -11.94 -16.76 0.47
N GLY A 9 -12.49 -15.68 -0.12
CA GLY A 9 -12.68 -14.38 0.53
C GLY A 9 -11.75 -13.27 0.05
N LYS A 10 -11.06 -13.49 -1.08
CA LYS A 10 -10.13 -12.50 -1.69
C LYS A 10 -10.77 -11.13 -1.89
N THR A 11 -11.96 -11.06 -2.50
CA THR A 11 -12.67 -9.80 -2.75
C THR A 11 -12.99 -9.05 -1.45
N ALA A 12 -13.40 -9.76 -0.40
CA ALA A 12 -13.65 -9.16 0.91
C ALA A 12 -12.35 -8.63 1.54
N SER A 13 -11.25 -9.39 1.44
CA SER A 13 -9.94 -8.96 1.90
C SER A 13 -9.44 -7.72 1.14
N VAL A 14 -9.56 -7.69 -0.19
CA VAL A 14 -9.20 -6.50 -0.98
C VAL A 14 -10.08 -5.32 -0.58
N ALA A 15 -11.40 -5.51 -0.45
CA ALA A 15 -12.30 -4.44 -0.03
C ALA A 15 -11.95 -3.87 1.37
N ALA A 16 -11.51 -4.71 2.30
CA ALA A 16 -11.04 -4.28 3.61
C ALA A 16 -9.77 -3.41 3.51
N VAL A 17 -8.78 -3.84 2.72
CA VAL A 17 -7.54 -3.08 2.48
C VAL A 17 -7.84 -1.76 1.77
N VAL A 18 -8.64 -1.79 0.70
CA VAL A 18 -9.03 -0.61 -0.08
C VAL A 18 -9.74 0.42 0.78
N ARG A 19 -10.67 -0.02 1.64
CA ARG A 19 -11.38 0.87 2.56
C ARG A 19 -10.45 1.47 3.62
N ALA A 20 -9.52 0.68 4.16
CA ALA A 20 -8.61 1.14 5.20
C ALA A 20 -7.56 2.13 4.68
N LEU A 21 -7.09 1.93 3.44
CA LEU A 21 -6.02 2.70 2.82
C LEU A 21 -6.50 3.73 1.79
N ASP A 22 -7.82 3.81 1.54
CA ASP A 22 -8.43 4.69 0.52
C ASP A 22 -7.79 4.51 -0.87
N LEU A 23 -7.60 3.25 -1.28
CA LEU A 23 -6.87 2.90 -2.50
C LEU A 23 -7.70 3.14 -3.76
N LEU A 24 -7.00 3.48 -4.85
CA LEU A 24 -7.61 3.68 -6.15
C LEU A 24 -7.51 2.42 -7.00
N ARG A 25 -8.62 2.08 -7.66
CA ARG A 25 -8.68 1.02 -8.66
C ARG A 25 -8.15 1.52 -9.99
N ARG A 26 -7.32 0.72 -10.66
CA ARG A 26 -6.73 1.01 -11.96
C ARG A 26 -6.73 -0.22 -12.87
N SER A 27 -6.65 0.03 -14.16
CA SER A 27 -6.33 -0.99 -15.15
C SER A 27 -4.82 -0.97 -15.42
N THR A 28 -4.18 -2.13 -15.32
CA THR A 28 -2.74 -2.32 -15.61
C THR A 28 -2.58 -3.23 -16.83
N SER A 29 -1.35 -3.38 -17.33
CA SER A 29 -1.04 -4.35 -18.40
C SER A 29 -1.31 -5.81 -18.00
N LEU A 30 -1.38 -6.09 -16.69
CA LEU A 30 -1.66 -7.40 -16.12
C LEU A 30 -3.13 -7.60 -15.72
N GLY A 31 -3.97 -6.55 -15.83
CA GLY A 31 -5.38 -6.58 -15.46
C GLY A 31 -5.76 -5.53 -14.40
N PRO A 32 -6.97 -5.59 -13.84
CA PRO A 32 -7.41 -4.66 -12.81
C PRO A 32 -6.61 -4.86 -11.51
N ALA A 33 -6.13 -3.76 -10.94
CA ALA A 33 -5.39 -3.74 -9.68
C ALA A 33 -5.81 -2.53 -8.84
N TYR A 34 -5.62 -2.63 -7.52
CA TYR A 34 -5.60 -1.46 -6.65
C TYR A 34 -4.18 -1.02 -6.45
N VAL A 35 -3.93 0.27 -6.58
CA VAL A 35 -2.58 0.80 -6.55
C VAL A 35 -2.39 1.60 -5.27
N TRP A 36 -1.31 1.29 -4.56
CA TRP A 36 -0.84 2.02 -3.38
C TRP A 36 0.56 2.56 -3.65
N GLU A 37 0.68 3.87 -3.84
CA GLU A 37 1.92 4.50 -4.32
C GLU A 37 2.72 5.23 -3.23
N ASP A 38 2.09 5.61 -2.11
CA ASP A 38 2.75 6.19 -0.94
C ASP A 38 2.93 5.16 0.17
N ILE A 39 3.64 4.09 -0.16
CA ILE A 39 3.80 2.99 0.78
C ILE A 39 4.69 3.44 1.93
N PRO A 40 4.20 3.27 3.16
CA PRO A 40 5.00 3.39 4.35
C PRO A 40 6.33 2.60 4.21
N GLY A 41 7.49 3.29 4.17
CA GLY A 41 8.80 2.63 4.26
C GLY A 41 9.36 2.18 2.90
N GLY A 42 8.68 2.58 1.83
CA GLY A 42 9.08 2.43 0.45
C GLY A 42 10.20 3.37 0.02
N HIS A 43 11.19 3.65 0.88
CA HIS A 43 12.42 4.31 0.48
C HIS A 43 13.54 3.28 0.49
N THR A 44 14.18 3.17 -0.67
CA THR A 44 15.53 2.63 -0.81
C THR A 44 16.37 3.78 -1.35
N ASP A 45 16.92 4.59 -0.44
CA ASP A 45 17.78 5.77 -0.58
C ASP A 45 17.42 6.86 -1.62
N GLU A 46 16.70 6.57 -2.72
CA GLU A 46 16.33 7.51 -3.79
C GLU A 46 14.98 7.17 -4.50
N CYS A 47 14.33 6.03 -4.22
CA CYS A 47 13.13 5.57 -4.94
C CYS A 47 11.90 5.42 -4.03
N LEU A 48 10.74 5.94 -4.47
CA LEU A 48 9.43 5.65 -3.87
C LEU A 48 8.89 4.29 -4.36
N VAL A 49 8.52 3.40 -3.45
CA VAL A 49 7.95 2.10 -3.78
C VAL A 49 6.44 2.19 -3.98
N ARG A 50 5.99 1.68 -5.13
CA ARG A 50 4.59 1.43 -5.46
C ARG A 50 4.24 -0.04 -5.29
N CYS A 51 3.09 -0.34 -4.68
CA CYS A 51 2.47 -1.66 -4.71
C CYS A 51 1.24 -1.66 -5.60
N GLU A 52 1.14 -2.73 -6.37
CA GLU A 52 -0.07 -3.10 -7.10
C GLU A 52 -0.68 -4.34 -6.43
N ILE A 53 -1.95 -4.22 -6.08
CA ILE A 53 -2.72 -5.23 -5.39
C ILE A 53 -3.72 -5.83 -6.38
N PHE A 54 -3.46 -7.06 -6.77
CA PHE A 54 -4.35 -7.87 -7.59
C PHE A 54 -5.17 -8.82 -6.69
N GLY A 55 -6.43 -9.11 -7.04
CA GLY A 55 -7.22 -10.18 -6.40
C GLY A 55 -8.69 -9.86 -6.07
N ASP A 56 -9.24 -8.74 -6.55
CA ASP A 56 -10.65 -8.37 -6.35
C ASP A 56 -11.62 -9.06 -7.30
N ALA A 57 -11.13 -9.45 -8.48
CA ALA A 57 -11.89 -10.12 -9.54
C ALA A 57 -11.22 -11.45 -9.93
N PRO A 58 -12.00 -12.43 -10.41
CA PRO A 58 -11.43 -13.64 -11.00
C PRO A 58 -10.65 -13.27 -12.26
N LEU A 59 -9.37 -13.66 -12.29
CA LEU A 59 -8.53 -13.63 -13.48
C LEU A 59 -8.65 -14.97 -14.21
N ASP A 60 -8.58 -14.96 -15.54
CA ASP A 60 -8.38 -16.19 -16.30
C ASP A 60 -7.03 -16.84 -15.93
N ALA A 61 -6.87 -18.13 -16.23
CA ALA A 61 -5.68 -18.89 -15.81
C ALA A 61 -4.36 -18.29 -16.33
N GLY A 62 -4.35 -17.73 -17.56
CA GLY A 62 -3.16 -17.12 -18.14
C GLY A 62 -2.80 -15.78 -17.50
N SER A 63 -3.80 -14.93 -17.26
CA SER A 63 -3.60 -13.66 -16.55
C SER A 63 -3.22 -13.88 -15.09
N ARG A 64 -3.86 -14.82 -14.38
CA ARG A 64 -3.47 -15.22 -13.02
C ARG A 64 -2.01 -15.65 -12.96
N ARG A 65 -1.59 -16.50 -13.90
CA ARG A 65 -0.20 -16.98 -13.97
C ARG A 65 0.79 -15.83 -14.15
N ARG A 66 0.55 -14.93 -15.10
CA ARG A 66 1.43 -13.76 -15.33
C ARG A 66 1.55 -12.86 -14.11
N VAL A 67 0.44 -12.61 -13.39
CA VAL A 67 0.46 -11.83 -12.14
C VAL A 67 1.24 -12.54 -11.05
N LEU A 68 1.13 -13.87 -10.93
CA LEU A 68 1.91 -14.66 -9.97
C LEU A 68 3.40 -14.65 -10.29
N GLU A 69 3.76 -14.83 -11.57
CA GLU A 69 5.15 -14.83 -12.03
C GLU A 69 5.85 -13.48 -11.76
N SER A 70 5.10 -12.37 -11.73
CA SER A 70 5.62 -11.04 -11.40
C SER A 70 5.41 -10.63 -9.94
N ALA A 71 4.89 -11.50 -9.06
CA ALA A 71 4.52 -11.11 -7.71
C ALA A 71 5.73 -11.03 -6.76
N ASP A 72 5.90 -9.90 -6.08
CA ASP A 72 6.89 -9.75 -5.00
C ASP A 72 6.42 -10.38 -3.67
N ALA A 73 5.10 -10.42 -3.48
CA ALA A 73 4.46 -11.09 -2.37
C ALA A 73 3.06 -11.60 -2.73
N VAL A 74 2.68 -12.73 -2.11
CA VAL A 74 1.39 -13.39 -2.24
C VAL A 74 0.76 -13.59 -0.87
N ILE A 75 -0.50 -13.17 -0.75
CA ILE A 75 -1.39 -13.55 0.33
C ILE A 75 -2.33 -14.63 -0.22
N PHE A 76 -2.12 -15.87 0.18
CA PHE A 76 -2.98 -16.98 -0.19
C PHE A 76 -4.17 -17.04 0.77
N VAL A 77 -5.38 -16.82 0.28
CA VAL A 77 -6.61 -16.81 1.07
C VAL A 77 -7.26 -18.18 0.99
N ALA A 78 -7.13 -18.96 2.06
CA ALA A 78 -7.70 -20.29 2.22
C ALA A 78 -9.06 -20.22 2.92
N ASP A 79 -10.04 -21.01 2.47
CA ASP A 79 -11.29 -21.18 3.21
C ASP A 79 -11.09 -22.18 4.35
N SER A 80 -11.39 -21.79 5.59
CA SER A 80 -11.18 -22.65 6.76
C SER A 80 -12.24 -23.74 6.91
N HIS A 81 -13.20 -23.88 5.99
CA HIS A 81 -14.16 -24.97 6.03
C HIS A 81 -13.49 -26.34 5.83
N PRO A 82 -13.76 -27.36 6.68
CA PRO A 82 -13.07 -28.65 6.62
C PRO A 82 -13.18 -29.37 5.26
N LEU A 83 -14.30 -29.18 4.55
CA LEU A 83 -14.52 -29.79 3.22
C LEU A 83 -13.72 -29.12 2.09
N LEU A 84 -13.19 -27.92 2.31
CA LEU A 84 -12.47 -27.13 1.30
C LEU A 84 -10.95 -27.21 1.46
N VAL A 85 -10.45 -27.99 2.43
CA VAL A 85 -9.01 -28.15 2.68
C VAL A 85 -8.28 -28.71 1.46
N GLU A 86 -8.90 -29.66 0.79
CA GLU A 86 -8.31 -30.30 -0.39
C GLU A 86 -8.27 -29.35 -1.60
N ASP A 87 -9.34 -28.58 -1.81
CA ASP A 87 -9.36 -27.52 -2.82
C ASP A 87 -8.32 -26.43 -2.53
N ASN A 88 -8.20 -26.00 -1.26
CA ASN A 88 -7.15 -25.07 -0.84
C ASN A 88 -5.76 -25.62 -1.17
N ARG A 89 -5.51 -26.90 -0.91
CA ARG A 89 -4.22 -27.55 -1.17
C ARG A 89 -3.91 -27.55 -2.66
N HIS A 90 -4.86 -27.94 -3.50
CA HIS A 90 -4.71 -27.93 -4.95
C HIS A 90 -4.42 -26.52 -5.49
N PHE A 91 -5.16 -25.51 -5.02
CA PHE A 91 -4.91 -24.12 -5.41
C PHE A 91 -3.54 -23.62 -4.95
N LEU A 92 -3.11 -23.96 -3.74
CA LEU A 92 -1.81 -23.56 -3.19
C LEU A 92 -0.65 -24.19 -3.97
N GLU A 93 -0.79 -25.45 -4.39
CA GLU A 93 0.17 -26.11 -5.29
C GLU A 93 0.28 -25.37 -6.61
N GLY A 94 -0.85 -24.97 -7.21
CA GLY A 94 -0.87 -24.14 -8.41
C GLY A 94 -0.26 -22.75 -8.20
N THR A 95 -0.46 -22.12 -7.04
CA THR A 95 0.21 -20.86 -6.66
C THR A 95 1.72 -21.04 -6.59
N ARG A 96 2.20 -22.05 -5.85
CA ARG A 96 3.64 -22.35 -5.70
C ARG A 96 4.28 -22.67 -7.05
N ALA A 97 3.60 -23.41 -7.91
CA ALA A 97 4.09 -23.72 -9.25
C ALA A 97 4.24 -22.47 -10.13
N ALA A 98 3.31 -21.52 -10.04
CA ALA A 98 3.36 -20.28 -10.81
C ALA A 98 4.41 -19.28 -10.28
N LEU A 99 4.66 -19.26 -8.97
CA LEU A 99 5.77 -18.49 -8.38
C LEU A 99 7.14 -19.00 -8.84
N GLY A 100 7.22 -20.27 -9.23
CA GLY A 100 8.44 -20.90 -9.70
C GLY A 100 9.52 -21.02 -8.61
N PRO A 101 10.74 -21.45 -8.98
CA PRO A 101 11.88 -21.41 -8.07
C PRO A 101 12.17 -19.96 -7.71
N SER A 102 11.99 -19.63 -6.44
CA SER A 102 12.36 -18.32 -5.91
C SER A 102 13.87 -18.29 -5.64
N ASP A 103 14.49 -17.13 -5.88
CA ASP A 103 15.85 -16.87 -5.43
C ASP A 103 15.93 -17.10 -3.91
N PRO A 104 16.77 -18.04 -3.43
CA PRO A 104 16.87 -18.32 -1.99
C PRO A 104 17.31 -17.09 -1.16
N CYS A 105 18.05 -16.16 -1.78
CA CYS A 105 18.51 -14.94 -1.14
C CYS A 105 17.47 -13.82 -1.18
N ALA A 106 16.43 -13.95 -2.00
CA ALA A 106 15.34 -12.99 -2.12
C ALA A 106 14.06 -13.75 -2.48
N PRO A 107 13.45 -14.50 -1.54
CA PRO A 107 12.26 -15.27 -1.85
C PRO A 107 11.04 -14.38 -2.07
N VAL A 108 10.05 -14.86 -2.81
CA VAL A 108 8.74 -14.20 -2.88
C VAL A 108 8.08 -14.35 -1.51
N GLY A 109 7.58 -13.26 -0.94
CA GLY A 109 6.87 -13.32 0.33
C GLY A 109 5.58 -14.12 0.20
N LEU A 110 5.38 -15.16 1.01
CA LEU A 110 4.14 -15.93 1.04
C LEU A 110 3.55 -15.93 2.45
N LEU A 111 2.27 -15.58 2.57
CA LEU A 111 1.48 -15.71 3.79
C LEU A 111 0.16 -16.39 3.46
N VAL A 112 -0.33 -17.23 4.38
CA VAL A 112 -1.65 -17.87 4.26
C VAL A 112 -2.62 -17.24 5.24
N LEU A 113 -3.73 -16.73 4.71
CA LEU A 113 -4.90 -16.33 5.49
C LEU A 113 -5.86 -17.51 5.58
N ALA A 114 -5.94 -18.12 6.76
CA ALA A 114 -6.99 -19.08 7.12
C ALA A 114 -8.29 -18.30 7.36
N ASN A 115 -9.04 -18.03 6.31
CA ASN A 115 -10.19 -17.15 6.34
C ASN A 115 -11.48 -17.87 6.77
N LYS A 116 -12.48 -17.10 7.21
CA LYS A 116 -13.79 -17.56 7.70
C LYS A 116 -13.72 -18.28 9.04
N GLN A 117 -12.86 -17.81 9.95
CA GLN A 117 -12.70 -18.35 11.30
C GLN A 117 -13.94 -18.15 12.20
N ASP A 118 -14.86 -17.26 11.79
CA ASP A 118 -16.17 -17.05 12.40
C ASP A 118 -17.13 -18.24 12.21
N ARG A 119 -16.87 -19.10 11.21
CA ARG A 119 -17.79 -20.20 10.87
C ARG A 119 -17.70 -21.36 11.88
N PRO A 120 -18.83 -22.01 12.18
CA PRO A 120 -18.81 -23.26 12.92
C PRO A 120 -17.89 -24.28 12.24
N ARG A 121 -17.05 -24.95 13.03
CA ARG A 121 -16.09 -25.97 12.56
C ARG A 121 -14.97 -25.43 11.66
N ALA A 122 -14.72 -24.12 11.63
CA ALA A 122 -13.54 -23.58 10.96
C ALA A 122 -12.27 -24.30 11.46
N VAL A 123 -11.46 -24.78 10.52
CA VAL A 123 -10.17 -25.41 10.81
C VAL A 123 -9.23 -24.34 11.37
N PRO A 124 -8.67 -24.53 12.58
CA PRO A 124 -7.75 -23.55 13.16
C PRO A 124 -6.48 -23.38 12.32
N PRO A 125 -5.84 -22.20 12.31
CA PRO A 125 -4.68 -21.92 11.47
C PRO A 125 -3.52 -22.93 11.60
N PRO A 126 -3.12 -23.39 12.81
CA PRO A 126 -2.06 -24.41 12.93
C PRO A 126 -2.45 -25.76 12.29
N VAL A 127 -3.72 -26.15 12.40
CA VAL A 127 -4.23 -27.39 11.81
C VAL A 127 -4.32 -27.26 10.29
N LEU A 128 -4.76 -26.11 9.79
CA LEU A 128 -4.80 -25.84 8.36
C LEU A 128 -3.39 -25.82 7.77
N ALA A 129 -2.41 -25.22 8.47
CA ALA A 129 -1.01 -25.22 8.07
C ALA A 129 -0.47 -26.64 7.84
N LEU A 130 -0.71 -27.54 8.80
CA LEU A 130 -0.33 -28.95 8.70
C LEU A 130 -1.00 -29.64 7.50
N ARG A 131 -2.32 -29.44 7.32
CA ARG A 131 -3.08 -30.07 6.23
C ARG A 131 -2.69 -29.55 4.84
N LEU A 132 -2.25 -28.31 4.74
CA LEU A 132 -1.79 -27.70 3.49
C LEU A 132 -0.29 -27.96 3.21
N GLY A 133 0.41 -28.70 4.08
CA GLY A 133 1.85 -28.93 3.95
C GLY A 133 2.64 -27.62 3.98
N ILE A 134 2.29 -26.72 4.89
CA ILE A 134 2.96 -25.43 5.07
C ILE A 134 4.06 -25.60 6.14
N GLY A 135 5.30 -25.33 5.75
CA GLY A 135 6.45 -25.35 6.66
C GLY A 135 6.52 -24.12 7.57
N THR A 136 7.46 -24.14 8.52
CA THR A 136 7.62 -23.08 9.54
C THR A 136 8.00 -21.71 8.99
N GLY A 137 8.50 -21.63 7.75
CA GLY A 137 8.88 -20.37 7.10
C GLY A 137 7.72 -19.57 6.47
N THR A 138 6.50 -20.11 6.46
CA THR A 138 5.33 -19.43 5.87
C THR A 138 4.28 -19.22 6.95
N PRO A 139 3.98 -17.97 7.35
CA PRO A 139 2.98 -17.69 8.36
C PRO A 139 1.58 -18.08 7.89
N VAL A 140 0.80 -18.67 8.81
CA VAL A 140 -0.62 -18.98 8.63
C VAL A 140 -1.42 -18.26 9.70
N VAL A 141 -2.25 -17.31 9.30
CA VAL A 141 -2.96 -16.39 10.20
C VAL A 141 -4.46 -16.58 10.05
N GLY A 142 -5.18 -16.70 11.16
CA GLY A 142 -6.64 -16.75 11.17
C GLY A 142 -7.26 -15.43 10.74
N ALA A 143 -8.34 -15.48 9.97
CA ALA A 143 -9.02 -14.27 9.52
C ALA A 143 -10.53 -14.38 9.37
N VAL A 144 -11.16 -13.21 9.51
CA VAL A 144 -12.55 -12.95 9.13
C VAL A 144 -12.52 -11.75 8.19
N ALA A 145 -12.46 -12.03 6.88
CA ALA A 145 -12.22 -11.00 5.87
C ALA A 145 -13.26 -9.86 5.87
N THR A 146 -14.48 -10.13 6.33
CA THR A 146 -15.56 -9.13 6.44
C THR A 146 -15.32 -8.11 7.55
N GLU A 147 -14.60 -8.47 8.60
CA GLU A 147 -14.28 -7.59 9.73
C GLU A 147 -13.00 -6.77 9.47
N GLY A 148 -12.07 -7.31 8.68
CA GLY A 148 -10.89 -6.61 8.20
C GLY A 148 -9.73 -6.49 9.22
N GLU A 149 -9.97 -6.80 10.49
CA GLU A 149 -8.98 -6.65 11.58
C GLU A 149 -7.69 -7.44 11.34
N THR A 150 -7.79 -8.67 10.85
CA THR A 150 -6.63 -9.54 10.56
C THR A 150 -6.08 -9.39 9.14
N VAL A 151 -6.85 -8.75 8.24
CA VAL A 151 -6.45 -8.56 6.85
C VAL A 151 -5.36 -7.48 6.74
N LEU A 152 -5.44 -6.41 7.53
CA LEU A 152 -4.45 -5.33 7.47
C LEU A 152 -3.06 -5.78 7.96
N PRO A 153 -2.91 -6.52 9.09
CA PRO A 153 -1.63 -7.11 9.47
C PRO A 153 -1.04 -8.06 8.42
N ALA A 154 -1.88 -8.89 7.78
CA ALA A 154 -1.44 -9.77 6.70
C ALA A 154 -0.97 -8.99 5.46
N PHE A 155 -1.66 -7.89 5.15
CA PHE A 155 -1.24 -7.00 4.08
C PHE A 155 0.07 -6.28 4.42
N ARG A 156 0.25 -5.82 5.66
CA ARG A 156 1.52 -5.25 6.15
C ARG A 156 2.68 -6.23 6.01
N PHE A 157 2.45 -7.50 6.36
CA PHE A 157 3.46 -8.55 6.14
C PHE A 157 3.84 -8.67 4.67
N ALA A 158 2.86 -8.73 3.76
CA ALA A 158 3.12 -8.87 2.33
C ALA A 158 3.91 -7.67 1.76
N VAL A 159 3.56 -6.45 2.18
CA VAL A 159 4.30 -5.24 1.79
C VAL A 159 5.74 -5.27 2.31
N ASN A 160 5.95 -5.62 3.58
CA ASN A 160 7.29 -5.72 4.15
C ASN A 160 8.13 -6.80 3.44
N ALA A 161 7.53 -7.93 3.10
CA ALA A 161 8.20 -8.99 2.35
C ALA A 161 8.57 -8.52 0.93
N ALA A 162 7.67 -7.82 0.25
CA ALA A 162 7.93 -7.23 -1.07
C ALA A 162 9.06 -6.20 -1.03
N VAL A 163 9.04 -5.27 -0.07
CA VAL A 163 10.10 -4.25 0.10
C VAL A 163 11.44 -4.90 0.47
N SER A 164 11.44 -5.93 1.31
CA SER A 164 12.66 -6.67 1.67
C SER A 164 13.26 -7.38 0.45
N ARG A 165 12.42 -8.04 -0.35
CA ARG A 165 12.82 -8.64 -1.62
C ARG A 165 13.40 -7.59 -2.57
N LEU A 166 12.72 -6.45 -2.73
CA LEU A 166 13.16 -5.34 -3.56
C LEU A 166 14.56 -4.84 -3.16
N ARG A 167 14.79 -4.61 -1.87
CA ARG A 167 16.10 -4.20 -1.32
C ARG A 167 17.20 -5.20 -1.67
N HIS A 168 16.93 -6.50 -1.51
CA HIS A 168 17.89 -7.54 -1.87
C HIS A 168 18.20 -7.57 -3.37
N LEU A 169 17.21 -7.34 -4.22
CA LEU A 169 17.41 -7.27 -5.67
C LEU A 169 18.24 -6.05 -6.07
N LEU A 170 17.97 -4.87 -5.46
CA LEU A 170 18.72 -3.64 -5.69
C LEU A 170 20.20 -3.76 -5.28
N ILE A 171 20.48 -4.32 -4.09
CA ILE A 171 21.85 -4.55 -3.61
C ILE A 171 22.67 -5.41 -4.61
N ARG A 172 21.99 -6.27 -5.35
CA ARG A 172 22.60 -7.17 -6.33
C ARG A 172 22.66 -6.59 -7.74
N GLY A 173 22.27 -5.33 -7.92
CA GLY A 173 22.30 -4.65 -9.22
C GLY A 173 21.27 -5.16 -10.22
N VAL A 174 20.18 -5.80 -9.74
CA VAL A 174 19.07 -6.14 -10.62
C VAL A 174 18.40 -4.83 -11.04
N GLU A 175 18.32 -4.57 -12.35
CA GLU A 175 17.61 -3.40 -12.87
C GLU A 175 16.13 -3.50 -12.53
N ILE A 176 15.62 -2.47 -11.85
CA ILE A 176 14.21 -2.37 -11.50
C ILE A 176 13.60 -1.27 -12.35
N PRO A 177 12.48 -1.53 -13.05
CA PRO A 177 11.86 -0.52 -13.89
C PRO A 177 11.43 0.68 -13.05
N VAL A 178 12.09 1.83 -13.30
CA VAL A 178 11.73 3.11 -12.70
C VAL A 178 10.61 3.73 -13.53
N VAL A 179 9.50 4.05 -12.88
CA VAL A 179 8.41 4.79 -13.51
C VAL A 179 8.74 6.27 -13.44
N ASP A 180 9.19 6.83 -14.57
CA ASP A 180 9.67 8.20 -14.64
C ASP A 180 8.54 9.21 -14.38
N ALA A 181 8.81 10.15 -13.47
CA ALA A 181 7.92 11.19 -13.02
C ALA A 181 8.39 12.52 -13.61
N GLY A 182 8.04 12.81 -14.87
CA GLY A 182 8.62 13.96 -15.58
C GLY A 182 8.53 15.29 -14.79
N GLU A 183 9.68 15.93 -14.56
CA GLU A 183 9.81 17.19 -13.81
C GLU A 183 9.64 18.45 -14.67
N SER A 184 9.10 19.52 -14.08
CA SER A 184 8.94 20.84 -14.70
C SER A 184 9.83 21.87 -14.04
N ASP A 185 10.40 22.77 -14.83
CA ASP A 185 11.10 23.96 -14.34
C ASP A 185 10.15 25.10 -13.88
N LEU A 186 8.84 24.83 -13.78
CA LEU A 186 7.89 25.81 -13.25
C LEU A 186 8.00 25.88 -11.73
N THR A 187 8.43 27.02 -11.23
CA THR A 187 8.35 27.37 -9.81
C THR A 187 6.88 27.46 -9.40
N ALA A 188 6.49 26.67 -8.40
CA ALA A 188 5.15 26.70 -7.83
C ALA A 188 5.20 27.19 -6.38
N SER A 189 4.11 27.80 -5.92
CA SER A 189 3.98 28.20 -4.53
C SER A 189 3.52 27.00 -3.70
N GLY A 190 4.37 26.54 -2.79
CA GLY A 190 3.99 25.55 -1.78
C GLY A 190 3.17 26.17 -0.65
N PRO A 191 2.72 25.35 0.31
CA PRO A 191 2.08 25.86 1.51
C PRO A 191 3.04 26.80 2.26
N ALA A 192 2.55 27.99 2.61
CA ALA A 192 3.30 28.94 3.42
C ALA A 192 3.31 28.46 4.88
N LEU A 193 4.47 28.40 5.53
CA LEU A 193 4.59 27.90 6.91
C LEU A 193 3.71 28.70 7.89
N GLU A 194 3.63 30.01 7.69
CA GLU A 194 2.79 30.94 8.44
C GLU A 194 1.28 30.68 8.26
N SER A 195 0.89 29.99 7.19
CA SER A 195 -0.51 29.65 6.92
C SER A 195 -0.98 28.38 7.64
N VAL A 196 -0.08 27.62 8.29
CA VAL A 196 -0.42 26.38 9.00
C VAL A 196 -0.86 26.71 10.43
N PRO A 197 -2.15 26.51 10.79
CA PRO A 197 -2.64 26.86 12.11
C PRO A 197 -2.08 25.94 13.19
N GLY A 198 -2.04 26.45 14.43
CA GLY A 198 -1.69 25.64 15.59
C GLY A 198 -2.50 24.35 15.67
N GLY A 199 -1.81 23.23 15.88
CA GLY A 199 -2.42 21.90 15.98
C GLY A 199 -2.97 21.33 14.68
N ALA A 200 -2.72 21.97 13.54
CA ALA A 200 -3.18 21.54 12.23
C ALA A 200 -2.10 20.78 11.44
N ALA A 201 -1.21 20.07 12.16
CA ALA A 201 -0.16 19.26 11.58
C ALA A 201 0.06 17.98 12.41
N TRP A 202 0.54 16.92 11.75
CA TRP A 202 0.85 15.63 12.35
C TRP A 202 2.13 15.04 11.73
N PRO A 203 3.08 14.50 12.51
CA PRO A 203 3.15 14.55 13.97
C PRO A 203 3.32 16.00 14.47
N LYS A 204 2.73 16.37 15.61
CA LYS A 204 2.66 17.79 16.03
C LYS A 204 4.04 18.44 16.16
N GLU A 205 5.00 17.71 16.70
CA GLU A 205 6.34 18.20 17.02
C GLU A 205 7.25 18.18 15.77
N THR A 206 7.18 17.12 14.97
CA THR A 206 8.09 16.90 13.84
C THR A 206 7.61 17.56 12.55
N ALA A 207 6.29 17.65 12.32
CA ALA A 207 5.75 18.16 11.06
C ALA A 207 6.18 19.60 10.77
N ARG A 208 6.30 20.43 11.82
CA ARG A 208 6.76 21.80 11.66
C ARG A 208 8.22 21.87 11.20
N GLN A 209 9.08 21.03 11.75
CA GLN A 209 10.50 20.96 11.36
C GLN A 209 10.66 20.42 9.92
N ILE A 210 9.88 19.41 9.55
CA ILE A 210 9.85 18.87 8.18
C ILE A 210 9.37 19.94 7.21
N LEU A 211 8.34 20.70 7.58
CA LEU A 211 7.83 21.79 6.75
C LEU A 211 8.83 22.95 6.65
N GLU A 212 9.48 23.33 7.74
CA GLU A 212 10.56 24.33 7.72
C GLU A 212 11.68 23.90 6.76
N ARG A 213 12.07 22.63 6.78
CA ARG A 213 13.03 22.07 5.81
C ARG A 213 12.51 22.05 4.37
N ALA A 214 11.24 21.73 4.16
CA ALA A 214 10.61 21.72 2.84
C ALA A 214 10.50 23.15 2.26
N CYS A 215 10.14 24.12 3.10
CA CYS A 215 9.96 25.53 2.76
C CYS A 215 11.26 26.34 2.78
N ALA A 216 12.37 25.79 3.28
CA ALA A 216 13.68 26.45 3.26
C ALA A 216 14.21 26.72 1.84
N GLY A 217 13.61 26.11 0.82
CA GLY A 217 13.90 26.41 -0.58
C GLY A 217 12.64 26.55 -1.43
N SER A 218 12.82 26.62 -2.75
CA SER A 218 11.71 26.73 -3.69
C SER A 218 11.03 25.38 -3.92
N PHE A 219 9.77 25.44 -4.33
CA PHE A 219 9.03 24.27 -4.81
C PHE A 219 8.99 24.27 -6.33
N ARG A 220 9.13 23.07 -6.90
CA ARG A 220 8.91 22.82 -8.33
C ARG A 220 7.64 22.01 -8.48
N ALA A 221 6.75 22.45 -9.36
CA ALA A 221 5.60 21.64 -9.73
C ALA A 221 6.06 20.44 -10.56
N ALA A 222 5.49 19.26 -10.29
CA ALA A 222 5.64 18.13 -11.20
C ALA A 222 4.99 18.47 -12.56
N ARG A 223 5.71 18.28 -13.69
CA ARG A 223 5.27 18.71 -15.05
C ARG A 223 4.06 17.95 -15.54
N ARG A 224 3.97 16.73 -15.07
CA ARG A 224 2.76 15.95 -15.05
C ARG A 224 2.57 15.58 -13.59
N PRO A 225 1.37 15.73 -13.02
CA PRO A 225 1.01 14.82 -11.95
C PRO A 225 1.41 13.45 -12.48
N ARG A 226 2.18 12.67 -11.71
CA ARG A 226 2.56 11.33 -12.17
C ARG A 226 1.31 10.67 -12.72
N VAL A 227 1.42 9.76 -13.71
CA VAL A 227 0.29 9.13 -14.44
C VAL A 227 -0.80 8.57 -13.49
N TRP A 228 -0.47 8.49 -12.21
CA TRP A 228 -1.27 8.04 -11.11
C TRP A 228 -1.95 9.04 -10.15
N MET A 229 -1.64 10.33 -10.23
CA MET A 229 -2.40 11.34 -9.50
C MET A 229 -3.80 11.53 -10.08
N PHE A 230 -4.72 12.06 -9.27
CA PHE A 230 -5.96 12.62 -9.82
C PHE A 230 -5.59 13.65 -10.89
N PRO A 231 -6.35 13.76 -12.00
CA PRO A 231 -6.07 14.74 -13.05
C PRO A 231 -5.78 16.16 -12.53
N ASP A 232 -6.31 16.50 -11.34
CA ASP A 232 -6.19 17.82 -10.70
C ASP A 232 -5.44 17.80 -9.35
N ALA A 233 -4.79 16.69 -8.99
CA ALA A 233 -3.96 16.64 -7.79
C ALA A 233 -2.70 17.50 -7.98
N THR A 234 -2.25 18.09 -6.88
CA THR A 234 -1.08 18.97 -6.86
C THR A 234 0.08 18.23 -6.22
N GLU A 235 1.20 18.12 -6.94
CA GLU A 235 2.47 17.61 -6.42
C GLU A 235 3.54 18.68 -6.58
N LEU A 236 4.25 18.92 -5.49
CA LEU A 236 5.33 19.87 -5.39
C LEU A 236 6.55 19.14 -4.83
N ARG A 237 7.69 19.25 -5.52
CA ARG A 237 8.97 18.79 -5.00
C ARG A 237 9.72 19.98 -4.42
N SER A 238 10.12 19.86 -3.16
CA SER A 238 11.03 20.83 -2.55
C SER A 238 12.46 20.62 -3.06
N THR A 239 13.26 21.68 -3.06
CA THR A 239 14.72 21.56 -3.34
C THR A 239 15.48 20.64 -2.37
N THR A 240 14.92 20.34 -1.20
CA THR A 240 15.49 19.38 -0.24
C THR A 240 15.10 17.93 -0.53
N GLY A 241 14.39 17.68 -1.63
CA GLY A 241 14.01 16.34 -2.09
C GLY A 241 12.65 15.86 -1.58
N LEU A 242 12.07 16.53 -0.57
CA LEU A 242 10.76 16.20 -0.01
C LEU A 242 9.65 16.40 -1.04
N LEU A 243 8.70 15.47 -1.06
CA LEU A 243 7.53 15.48 -1.91
C LEU A 243 6.32 15.95 -1.14
N LEU A 244 5.64 16.97 -1.63
CA LEU A 244 4.38 17.46 -1.08
C LEU A 244 3.29 17.13 -2.08
N HIS A 245 2.22 16.49 -1.62
CA HIS A 245 1.07 16.22 -2.47
C HIS A 245 -0.25 16.58 -1.80
N SER A 246 -1.24 16.93 -2.63
CA SER A 246 -2.61 17.20 -2.22
C SER A 246 -3.59 16.73 -3.27
N ARG A 247 -4.72 16.16 -2.83
CA ARG A 247 -5.83 15.76 -3.69
C ARG A 247 -6.84 16.90 -3.88
N PRO A 248 -7.63 16.92 -4.97
CA PRO A 248 -8.70 17.90 -5.14
C PRO A 248 -9.74 17.86 -4.01
N ALA A 249 -10.10 16.65 -3.57
CA ALA A 249 -11.02 16.43 -2.45
C ALA A 249 -10.47 16.91 -1.08
N TRP A 250 -9.20 17.29 -1.01
CA TRP A 250 -8.57 17.85 0.19
C TRP A 250 -8.58 19.37 0.23
N ARG A 251 -9.14 20.02 -0.80
CA ARG A 251 -9.49 21.44 -0.76
C ARG A 251 -10.87 21.57 -0.13
N LEU A 252 -10.91 22.25 1.01
CA LEU A 252 -12.05 22.27 1.90
C LEU A 252 -12.40 23.71 2.25
N PRO A 253 -13.70 24.03 2.37
CA PRO A 253 -14.16 25.41 2.51
C PRO A 253 -13.84 26.00 3.89
N SER A 254 -13.63 25.16 4.90
CA SER A 254 -13.37 25.60 6.27
C SER A 254 -12.18 24.88 6.90
N LEU A 255 -11.53 25.55 7.85
CA LEU A 255 -10.45 24.98 8.67
C LEU A 255 -10.94 23.75 9.43
N GLN A 256 -12.20 23.76 9.87
CA GLN A 256 -12.77 22.66 10.62
C GLN A 256 -12.90 21.41 9.76
N ASP A 257 -13.40 21.54 8.53
CA ASP A 257 -13.49 20.42 7.58
C ASP A 257 -12.09 19.89 7.25
N ALA A 258 -11.13 20.79 7.03
CA ALA A 258 -9.73 20.40 6.78
C ALA A 258 -9.08 19.66 7.95
N ARG A 259 -9.39 20.05 9.19
CA ARG A 259 -8.93 19.33 10.39
C ARG A 259 -9.59 17.95 10.51
N VAL A 260 -10.88 17.83 10.19
CA VAL A 260 -11.58 16.54 10.16
C VAL A 260 -10.94 15.61 9.14
N GLU A 261 -10.63 16.13 7.94
CA GLU A 261 -9.97 15.37 6.89
C GLU A 261 -8.53 14.99 7.27
N LEU A 262 -7.75 15.92 7.83
CA LEU A 262 -6.42 15.61 8.37
C LEU A 262 -6.49 14.48 9.41
N ALA A 263 -7.42 14.57 10.37
CA ALA A 263 -7.59 13.54 11.39
C ALA A 263 -8.05 12.19 10.79
N ARG A 264 -8.80 12.20 9.68
CA ARG A 264 -9.16 10.99 8.94
C ARG A 264 -7.93 10.34 8.31
N GLN A 265 -7.08 11.12 7.64
CA GLN A 265 -5.84 10.64 7.02
C GLN A 265 -4.86 10.10 8.07
N VAL A 266 -4.64 10.84 9.16
CA VAL A 266 -3.78 10.38 10.25
C VAL A 266 -4.29 9.07 10.84
N ARG A 267 -5.61 8.95 11.07
CA ARG A 267 -6.20 7.71 11.59
C ARG A 267 -6.03 6.51 10.63
N SER A 268 -6.08 6.73 9.31
CA SER A 268 -5.81 5.65 8.37
C SER A 268 -4.34 5.22 8.37
N TRP A 269 -3.42 6.10 8.76
CA TRP A 269 -1.98 5.82 8.82
C TRP A 269 -1.50 5.25 10.15
N LEU A 270 -2.15 5.54 11.28
CA LEU A 270 -1.72 5.07 12.59
C LEU A 270 -1.46 3.54 12.68
N PRO A 271 -2.28 2.66 12.07
CA PRO A 271 -2.00 1.22 12.04
C PRO A 271 -0.69 0.83 11.34
N TRP A 272 -0.13 1.76 10.54
CA TRP A 272 1.05 1.59 9.72
C TRP A 272 2.25 2.37 10.26
N ARG A 273 2.17 2.95 11.46
CA ARG A 273 3.19 3.87 11.98
C ARG A 273 4.63 3.35 11.85
N ASP A 274 4.88 2.09 12.23
CA ASP A 274 6.24 1.54 12.23
C ASP A 274 6.73 1.13 10.84
N VAL A 275 5.91 1.32 9.80
CA VAL A 275 6.34 1.26 8.43
C VAL A 275 6.38 2.65 7.79
N LEU A 276 5.76 3.71 8.33
CA LEU A 276 5.77 5.05 7.69
C LEU A 276 7.20 5.61 7.62
N PRO A 277 7.57 6.38 6.56
CA PRO A 277 8.80 7.16 6.55
C PRO A 277 8.85 8.03 7.79
N GLU A 278 10.04 8.17 8.40
CA GLU A 278 10.22 9.06 9.56
C GLU A 278 9.83 10.51 9.25
N GLU A 279 9.99 10.92 7.99
CA GLU A 279 9.68 12.26 7.50
C GLU A 279 8.22 12.41 7.03
N ARG A 280 7.39 11.36 7.18
CA ARG A 280 5.98 11.45 6.78
C ARG A 280 5.21 12.36 7.70
N CYS A 281 4.62 13.40 7.13
CA CYS A 281 3.78 14.31 7.86
C CYS A 281 2.56 14.75 7.04
N ALA A 282 1.55 15.26 7.72
CA ALA A 282 0.42 15.90 7.07
C ALA A 282 0.06 17.18 7.79
N MET A 283 -0.46 18.15 7.05
CA MET A 283 -0.83 19.45 7.59
C MET A 283 -2.04 20.02 6.88
N VAL A 284 -2.64 21.02 7.50
CA VAL A 284 -3.63 21.90 6.89
C VAL A 284 -2.99 23.27 6.72
N ALA A 285 -3.01 23.79 5.49
CA ALA A 285 -2.53 25.12 5.15
C ALA A 285 -3.65 25.92 4.47
N ALA A 286 -3.57 27.25 4.53
CA ALA A 286 -4.48 28.09 3.75
C ALA A 286 -4.20 27.90 2.24
N ASP A 287 -5.27 27.97 1.45
CA ASP A 287 -5.24 27.90 -0.01
C ASP A 287 -6.07 29.08 -0.57
N ALA A 288 -5.96 29.36 -1.87
CA ALA A 288 -6.58 30.55 -2.48
C ALA A 288 -8.07 30.72 -2.13
N ASP A 289 -8.82 29.63 -2.08
CA ASP A 289 -10.28 29.62 -1.86
C ASP A 289 -10.70 28.85 -0.59
N GLY A 290 -9.79 28.69 0.39
CA GLY A 290 -10.12 28.01 1.64
C GLY A 290 -8.92 27.34 2.31
N TRP A 291 -9.04 26.04 2.55
CA TRP A 291 -8.04 25.25 3.29
C TRP A 291 -7.69 24.00 2.51
N ARG A 292 -6.45 23.55 2.62
CA ARG A 292 -5.97 22.36 1.92
C ARG A 292 -5.18 21.46 2.84
N VAL A 293 -5.45 20.15 2.76
CA VAL A 293 -4.61 19.13 3.39
C VAL A 293 -3.43 18.82 2.48
N TRP A 294 -2.22 18.95 3.01
CA TRP A 294 -0.98 18.53 2.36
C TRP A 294 -0.39 17.34 3.09
N VAL A 295 0.21 16.45 2.33
CA VAL A 295 0.96 15.30 2.83
C VAL A 295 2.38 15.42 2.31
N ILE A 296 3.35 15.23 3.21
CA ILE A 296 4.78 15.19 2.90
C ILE A 296 5.27 13.74 2.99
N SER A 297 6.06 13.33 2.00
CA SER A 297 6.79 12.06 1.93
C SER A 297 8.17 12.22 1.31
#